data_AF-A0A7S3PAD9-F1
#
_entry.id   AF-A0A7S3PAD9-F1
#
_cell.length_a   1.000
_cell.length_b   1.000
_cell.length_c   1.000
_cell.angle_alpha   90.00
_cell.angle_beta   90.00
_cell.angle_gamma   90.00
#
_symmetry.space_group_name_H-M   'P 1'
#
loop_
_entity.id
_entity.type
_entity.pdbx_description
1 polymer ?
#
loop_
_entity_poly.entity_id
_entity_poly.type
_entity_poly.pdbx_seq_one_letter_code
_entity_poly.pdbx_strand_id
1 'polypeptide(L)'
;MGSKNKGPPGSGSGKKKKSHPSRTGGYRGGGKSSHRQHVLQSNVEAGSDAADVRQRNQEEDYFCRDTGAAAEPSPLKGLQLRMWDFAQCDPKRCTGARLAKRGFLQRMNLKQHFRGIVLSPRGEISVSPADTAVLLQSGLSVIDCSWARLEEIPFSQMNSGVHRLLPFLVAANTVNYGRPSKLSCAEAAAATLYICGQKM
;
A
#
# COMPACT_ATOMS: atom_id res chain seq x y z
N MET A 1 14.79 -60.80 -34.87
CA MET A 1 15.11 -61.41 -33.55
C MET A 1 14.86 -60.33 -32.51
N GLY A 2 13.79 -60.28 -31.71
CA GLY A 2 13.01 -61.36 -31.14
C GLY A 2 13.34 -61.48 -29.65
N SER A 3 12.67 -60.68 -28.80
CA SER A 3 12.11 -61.13 -27.52
C SER A 3 11.35 -60.02 -26.80
N LYS A 4 10.05 -60.26 -26.67
CA LYS A 4 9.13 -59.66 -25.69
C LYS A 4 9.37 -60.38 -24.35
N ASN A 5 9.11 -59.72 -23.21
CA ASN A 5 8.34 -60.39 -22.16
C ASN A 5 7.54 -59.42 -21.27
N LYS A 6 6.28 -59.80 -21.05
CA LYS A 6 5.27 -59.22 -20.16
C LYS A 6 5.17 -60.07 -18.88
N GLY A 7 4.70 -59.51 -17.77
CA GLY A 7 4.09 -60.27 -16.66
C GLY A 7 3.92 -59.49 -15.35
N PRO A 8 2.87 -59.76 -14.52
CA PRO A 8 2.01 -58.69 -13.96
C PRO A 8 1.83 -58.77 -12.40
N PRO A 9 0.68 -58.42 -11.75
CA PRO A 9 0.63 -57.49 -10.61
C PRO A 9 0.29 -58.15 -9.24
N GLY A 10 0.49 -57.41 -8.14
CA GLY A 10 0.15 -57.85 -6.78
C GLY A 10 -0.81 -56.89 -6.07
N SER A 11 -1.99 -57.40 -5.72
CA SER A 11 -3.07 -56.79 -4.95
C SER A 11 -2.85 -56.95 -3.43
N GLY A 12 -3.40 -56.04 -2.62
CA GLY A 12 -3.34 -56.15 -1.15
C GLY A 12 -4.32 -55.22 -0.43
N SER A 13 -5.52 -55.71 -0.19
CA SER A 13 -6.61 -55.10 0.58
C SER A 13 -6.42 -55.33 2.10
N GLY A 14 -6.70 -54.35 2.95
CA GLY A 14 -6.72 -54.54 4.42
C GLY A 14 -7.62 -53.52 5.16
N LYS A 15 -8.67 -54.01 5.82
CA LYS A 15 -9.76 -53.28 6.48
C LYS A 15 -9.56 -53.18 8.01
N LYS A 16 -10.12 -52.10 8.62
CA LYS A 16 -10.76 -52.01 9.98
C LYS A 16 -9.81 -52.17 11.21
N LYS A 17 -10.00 -51.58 12.41
CA LYS A 17 -11.20 -51.27 13.22
C LYS A 17 -10.80 -50.39 14.46
N LYS A 18 -11.80 -49.78 15.10
CA LYS A 18 -11.82 -48.91 16.30
C LYS A 18 -11.44 -49.61 17.62
N SER A 19 -10.94 -48.85 18.63
CA SER A 19 -11.50 -48.71 20.01
C SER A 19 -10.56 -48.01 21.04
N HIS A 20 -11.10 -47.05 21.82
CA HIS A 20 -10.66 -46.58 23.16
C HIS A 20 -11.03 -47.59 24.28
N PRO A 21 -10.89 -47.37 25.63
CA PRO A 21 -10.24 -46.29 26.43
C PRO A 21 -9.40 -46.79 27.66
N SER A 22 -8.74 -45.87 28.38
CA SER A 22 -8.65 -45.79 29.88
C SER A 22 -7.66 -44.67 30.27
N ARG A 23 -7.58 -44.06 31.46
CA ARG A 23 -8.41 -43.72 32.64
C ARG A 23 -7.37 -43.27 33.70
N THR A 24 -7.58 -42.16 34.40
CA THR A 24 -7.01 -41.71 35.72
C THR A 24 -7.00 -40.17 35.72
N GLY A 25 -7.29 -39.39 36.76
CA GLY A 25 -7.70 -39.56 38.16
C GLY A 25 -7.90 -38.13 38.70
N GLY A 26 -8.90 -37.87 39.55
CA GLY A 26 -9.29 -36.52 39.97
C GLY A 26 -8.70 -36.07 41.31
N TYR A 27 -8.87 -34.77 41.64
CA TYR A 27 -8.93 -34.24 43.00
C TYR A 27 -9.84 -33.00 43.06
N ARG A 28 -10.62 -32.91 44.14
CA ARG A 28 -11.58 -31.85 44.51
C ARG A 28 -10.95 -30.84 45.49
N GLY A 29 -11.49 -29.62 45.51
CA GLY A 29 -11.46 -28.67 46.64
C GLY A 29 -11.12 -27.26 46.16
N GLY A 30 -11.74 -26.16 46.57
CA GLY A 30 -12.82 -25.86 47.53
C GLY A 30 -12.99 -24.34 47.47
N GLY A 31 -14.23 -23.83 47.53
CA GLY A 31 -14.48 -22.39 47.52
C GLY A 31 -14.26 -21.75 48.90
N LYS A 32 -13.87 -20.46 48.91
CA LYS A 32 -14.40 -19.40 49.80
C LYS A 32 -13.86 -18.00 49.43
N SER A 33 -14.84 -17.14 49.14
CA SER A 33 -14.93 -15.67 49.18
C SER A 33 -13.92 -14.87 50.03
N SER A 34 -13.45 -13.72 49.51
CA SER A 34 -13.64 -12.39 50.14
C SER A 34 -13.31 -11.22 49.18
N HIS A 35 -14.09 -10.14 49.32
CA HIS A 35 -14.03 -8.77 48.76
C HIS A 35 -12.65 -8.13 48.51
N ARG A 36 -12.42 -7.06 47.74
CA ARG A 36 -13.12 -6.20 46.77
C ARG A 36 -12.08 -5.12 46.42
N GLN A 37 -11.62 -4.99 45.17
CA GLN A 37 -11.12 -3.72 44.66
C GLN A 37 -11.63 -3.52 43.23
N HIS A 38 -12.31 -2.40 43.02
CA HIS A 38 -12.87 -1.93 41.77
C HIS A 38 -11.77 -1.76 40.72
N VAL A 39 -11.87 -2.49 39.61
CA VAL A 39 -11.30 -2.04 38.33
C VAL A 39 -12.41 -2.20 37.29
N LEU A 40 -12.88 -1.05 36.80
CA LEU A 40 -13.88 -0.92 35.74
C LEU A 40 -13.41 -1.70 34.50
N GLN A 41 -14.19 -2.70 34.10
CA GLN A 41 -14.09 -3.28 32.76
C GLN A 41 -14.62 -2.25 31.76
N SER A 42 -13.71 -1.58 31.04
CA SER A 42 -14.06 -0.93 29.78
C SER A 42 -13.96 -1.97 28.67
N ASN A 43 -15.12 -2.44 28.20
CA ASN A 43 -15.26 -3.14 26.93
C ASN A 43 -14.74 -2.23 25.80
N VAL A 44 -13.58 -2.53 25.24
CA VAL A 44 -13.16 -1.97 23.95
C VAL A 44 -13.74 -2.85 22.86
N GLU A 45 -14.92 -2.48 22.38
CA GLU A 45 -15.56 -3.07 21.23
C GLU A 45 -14.76 -2.76 19.96
N ALA A 46 -14.09 -3.77 19.42
CA ALA A 46 -13.42 -3.72 18.12
C ALA A 46 -14.47 -3.72 16.99
N GLY A 47 -15.00 -2.54 16.64
CA GLY A 47 -16.07 -2.46 15.62
C GLY A 47 -16.30 -1.13 14.91
N SER A 48 -15.62 -0.03 15.27
CA SER A 48 -15.98 1.32 14.79
C SER A 48 -14.98 1.99 13.84
N ASP A 49 -13.74 1.51 13.73
CA ASP A 49 -12.65 2.30 13.12
C ASP A 49 -12.76 2.43 11.60
N ALA A 50 -13.31 1.41 10.91
CA ALA A 50 -13.37 1.42 9.44
C ALA A 50 -14.46 2.34 8.88
N ALA A 51 -15.50 2.64 9.65
CA ALA A 51 -16.58 3.56 9.27
C ALA A 51 -16.15 5.02 9.51
N ASP A 52 -15.49 5.27 10.65
CA ASP A 52 -14.94 6.58 11.00
C ASP A 52 -13.85 7.05 10.00
N VAL A 53 -12.99 6.13 9.54
CA VAL A 53 -12.02 6.41 8.47
C VAL A 53 -12.69 6.79 7.14
N ARG A 54 -13.85 6.20 6.81
CA ARG A 54 -14.58 6.56 5.57
C ARG A 54 -15.21 7.94 5.67
N GLN A 55 -15.70 8.32 6.84
CA GLN A 55 -16.30 9.63 7.08
C GLN A 55 -15.25 10.75 7.03
N ARG A 56 -14.09 10.55 7.66
CA ARG A 56 -12.95 11.50 7.55
C ARG A 56 -12.47 11.72 6.11
N ASN A 57 -12.39 10.66 5.30
CA ASN A 57 -12.01 10.78 3.89
C ASN A 57 -13.05 11.56 3.05
N GLN A 58 -14.32 11.61 3.47
CA GLN A 58 -15.37 12.43 2.83
C GLN A 58 -15.32 13.89 3.29
N GLU A 59 -14.97 14.14 4.55
CA GLU A 59 -14.85 15.50 5.12
C GLU A 59 -13.61 16.25 4.61
N GLU A 60 -12.53 15.58 4.20
CA GLU A 60 -11.36 16.21 3.57
C GLU A 60 -11.67 16.95 2.24
N ASP A 61 -12.77 16.62 1.56
CA ASP A 61 -13.20 17.38 0.38
C ASP A 61 -13.73 18.79 0.74
N TYR A 62 -14.02 19.07 2.02
CA TYR A 62 -14.44 20.40 2.51
C TYR A 62 -13.30 21.30 3.00
N PHE A 63 -12.11 20.75 3.30
CA PHE A 63 -10.98 21.54 3.78
C PHE A 63 -10.26 22.31 2.67
N CYS A 64 -10.46 21.93 1.41
CA CYS A 64 -9.88 22.61 0.24
C CYS A 64 -10.73 23.82 -0.21
N ARG A 65 -11.35 24.55 0.72
CA ARG A 65 -11.99 25.82 0.39
C ARG A 65 -10.93 26.91 0.45
N ASP A 66 -10.60 27.40 -0.74
CA ASP A 66 -9.80 28.57 -1.05
C ASP A 66 -10.03 29.70 -0.03
N THR A 67 -9.19 29.79 0.99
CA THR A 67 -8.97 31.04 1.70
C THR A 67 -8.02 31.83 0.84
N GLY A 68 -8.53 32.86 0.16
CA GLY A 68 -7.79 33.73 -0.75
C GLY A 68 -6.56 34.36 -0.11
N ALA A 69 -5.49 33.56 0.00
CA ALA A 69 -4.16 34.00 0.33
C ALA A 69 -3.53 34.52 -0.96
N ALA A 70 -2.90 35.69 -0.86
CA ALA A 70 -2.20 36.35 -1.94
C ALA A 70 -1.36 35.35 -2.76
N ALA A 71 -1.45 35.46 -4.09
CA ALA A 71 -0.89 34.52 -5.06
C ALA A 71 0.64 34.50 -5.04
N GLU A 72 1.23 33.86 -4.03
CA GLU A 72 2.56 33.29 -4.17
C GLU A 72 2.53 32.30 -5.35
N PRO A 73 3.55 32.29 -6.22
CA PRO A 73 3.59 31.34 -7.33
C PRO A 73 3.47 29.94 -6.74
N SER A 74 2.42 29.21 -7.15
CA SER A 74 2.23 27.86 -6.63
C SER A 74 3.51 27.06 -6.88
N PRO A 75 4.04 26.37 -5.89
CA PRO A 75 5.35 25.73 -5.99
C PRO A 75 5.40 24.58 -7.00
N LEU A 76 4.22 24.18 -7.50
CA LEU A 76 4.04 23.19 -8.55
C LEU A 76 4.04 23.81 -9.95
N LYS A 77 4.04 25.15 -10.06
CA LYS A 77 3.92 25.86 -11.35
C LYS A 77 5.14 25.60 -12.21
N GLY A 78 4.93 24.96 -13.35
CA GLY A 78 5.99 24.60 -14.31
C GLY A 78 6.53 23.18 -14.14
N LEU A 79 6.20 22.48 -13.06
CA LEU A 79 6.58 21.08 -12.88
C LEU A 79 5.61 20.15 -13.62
N GLN A 80 6.16 19.26 -14.44
CA GLN A 80 5.38 18.21 -15.07
C GLN A 80 5.18 17.05 -14.09
N LEU A 81 4.00 16.95 -13.49
CA LEU A 81 3.67 15.83 -12.63
C LEU A 81 2.75 14.85 -13.39
N ARG A 82 3.17 13.60 -13.47
CA ARG A 82 2.49 12.55 -14.25
C ARG A 82 2.24 11.29 -13.43
N MET A 83 1.36 10.42 -13.92
CA MET A 83 1.16 9.12 -13.30
C MET A 83 0.83 8.04 -14.32
N TRP A 84 1.35 6.83 -14.12
CA TRP A 84 0.77 5.64 -14.71
C TRP A 84 -0.35 5.16 -13.80
N ASP A 85 -1.58 5.12 -14.34
CA ASP A 85 -2.78 4.69 -13.63
C ASP A 85 -3.17 3.30 -14.14
N PHE A 86 -3.04 2.29 -13.27
CA PHE A 86 -3.41 0.90 -13.61
C PHE A 86 -4.87 0.58 -13.28
N ALA A 87 -5.65 1.56 -12.80
CA ALA A 87 -7.03 1.37 -12.35
C ALA A 87 -7.19 0.20 -11.36
N GLN A 88 -6.14 -0.08 -10.57
CA GLN A 88 -6.11 -1.18 -9.61
C GLN A 88 -6.69 -0.80 -8.25
N CYS A 89 -6.91 0.50 -8.01
CA CYS A 89 -7.48 1.01 -6.77
C CYS A 89 -8.90 1.52 -7.02
N ASP A 90 -9.73 1.56 -5.97
CA ASP A 90 -11.00 2.27 -5.99
C ASP A 90 -10.72 3.78 -6.26
N PRO A 91 -11.21 4.36 -7.37
CA PRO A 91 -10.92 5.75 -7.73
C PRO A 91 -11.45 6.76 -6.70
N LYS A 92 -12.42 6.38 -5.86
CA LYS A 92 -12.91 7.25 -4.78
C LYS A 92 -11.93 7.34 -3.60
N ARG A 93 -11.10 6.31 -3.40
CA ARG A 93 -10.12 6.24 -2.32
C ARG A 93 -8.69 6.52 -2.79
N CYS A 94 -8.44 6.37 -4.08
CA CYS A 94 -7.11 6.56 -4.64
C CYS A 94 -6.72 8.05 -4.62
N THR A 95 -5.68 8.37 -3.85
CA THR A 95 -5.12 9.72 -3.78
C THR A 95 -4.52 10.17 -5.12
N GLY A 96 -3.96 9.24 -5.91
CA GLY A 96 -3.47 9.51 -7.26
C GLY A 96 -4.59 9.95 -8.20
N ALA A 97 -5.68 9.16 -8.23
CA ALA A 97 -6.87 9.50 -9.01
C ALA A 97 -7.52 10.83 -8.58
N ARG A 98 -7.54 11.14 -7.27
CA ARG A 98 -8.01 12.44 -6.73
C ARG A 98 -7.12 13.59 -7.23
N LEU A 99 -5.80 13.46 -7.16
CA LEU A 99 -4.87 14.47 -7.66
C LEU A 99 -4.99 14.69 -9.17
N ALA A 100 -5.19 13.63 -9.95
CA ALA A 100 -5.42 13.74 -11.39
C ALA A 100 -6.76 14.43 -11.71
N LYS A 101 -7.82 14.14 -10.95
CA LYS A 101 -9.12 14.81 -11.10
C LYS A 101 -9.03 16.31 -10.80
N ARG A 102 -8.18 16.71 -9.84
CA ARG A 102 -7.92 18.11 -9.48
C ARG A 102 -6.93 18.82 -10.42
N GLY A 103 -6.40 18.13 -11.42
CA GLY A 103 -5.49 18.71 -12.42
C GLY A 103 -4.02 18.80 -11.99
N PHE A 104 -3.64 18.24 -10.84
CA PHE A 104 -2.24 18.22 -10.39
C PHE A 104 -1.40 17.14 -11.07
N LEU A 105 -2.00 15.98 -11.38
CA LEU A 105 -1.32 14.88 -12.07
C LEU A 105 -1.92 14.63 -13.45
N GLN A 106 -1.08 14.47 -14.46
CA GLN A 106 -1.49 14.01 -15.78
C GLN A 106 -1.37 12.48 -15.89
N ARG A 107 -2.47 11.79 -16.17
CA ARG A 107 -2.45 10.35 -16.46
C ARG A 107 -1.70 10.06 -17.76
N MET A 108 -0.94 8.97 -17.75
CA MET A 108 -0.19 8.48 -18.90
C MET A 108 -0.66 7.09 -19.30
N ASN A 109 -0.61 6.84 -20.60
CA ASN A 109 -0.80 5.48 -21.13
C ASN A 109 0.42 4.63 -20.82
N LEU A 110 0.25 3.31 -20.73
CA LEU A 110 1.34 2.39 -20.39
C LEU A 110 2.55 2.49 -21.34
N LYS A 111 2.30 2.72 -22.63
CA LYS A 111 3.35 2.87 -23.66
C LYS A 111 3.98 4.26 -23.70
N GLN A 112 3.46 5.21 -22.93
CA GLN A 112 3.96 6.58 -22.94
C GLN A 112 5.25 6.66 -22.12
N HIS A 113 6.31 7.12 -22.77
CA HIS A 113 7.60 7.31 -22.11
C HIS A 113 7.61 8.58 -21.25
N PHE A 114 8.31 8.50 -20.12
CA PHE A 114 8.58 9.63 -19.25
C PHE A 114 10.09 9.77 -19.05
N ARG A 115 10.61 10.99 -19.11
CA ARG A 115 12.06 11.26 -19.03
C ARG A 115 12.52 11.79 -17.67
N GLY A 116 11.58 12.17 -16.80
CA GLY A 116 11.88 12.67 -15.46
C GLY A 116 12.08 11.56 -14.43
N ILE A 117 11.90 11.93 -13.16
CA ILE A 117 12.00 11.02 -12.03
C ILE A 117 10.78 10.09 -12.03
N VAL A 118 10.99 8.79 -11.89
CA VAL A 118 9.92 7.80 -11.76
C VAL A 118 10.02 7.16 -10.38
N LEU A 119 9.02 7.39 -9.52
CA LEU A 119 8.92 6.66 -8.26
C LEU A 119 8.47 5.24 -8.54
N SER A 120 9.35 4.29 -8.23
CA SER A 120 9.14 2.88 -8.55
C SER A 120 9.75 2.01 -7.46
N PRO A 121 9.07 0.93 -7.05
CA PRO A 121 9.66 -0.07 -6.14
C PRO A 121 10.86 -0.81 -6.76
N ARG A 122 11.10 -0.64 -8.06
CA ARG A 122 12.25 -1.18 -8.78
C ARG A 122 13.45 -0.23 -8.86
N GLY A 123 13.34 0.97 -8.31
CA GLY A 123 14.51 1.85 -8.19
C GLY A 123 15.55 1.20 -7.28
N GLU A 124 16.83 1.47 -7.54
CA GLU A 124 17.93 1.04 -6.67
C GLU A 124 18.42 2.19 -5.77
N ILE A 125 18.27 3.42 -6.27
CA ILE A 125 18.75 4.65 -5.62
C ILE A 125 17.54 5.39 -5.07
N SER A 126 17.62 5.83 -3.82
CA SER A 126 16.59 6.68 -3.21
C SER A 126 16.65 8.11 -3.76
N VAL A 127 15.50 8.78 -3.86
CA VAL A 127 15.41 10.21 -4.17
C VAL A 127 16.30 10.99 -3.21
N SER A 128 17.06 11.93 -3.75
CA SER A 128 17.91 12.84 -2.99
C SER A 128 17.88 14.24 -3.60
N PRO A 129 18.44 15.27 -2.90
CA PRO A 129 18.58 16.61 -3.48
C PRO A 129 19.37 16.64 -4.81
N ALA A 130 20.15 15.61 -5.13
CA ALA A 130 20.85 15.52 -6.41
C ALA A 130 19.88 15.38 -7.61
N ASP A 131 18.64 14.92 -7.37
CA ASP A 131 17.65 14.73 -8.42
C ASP A 131 16.91 16.03 -8.77
N THR A 132 17.14 17.14 -8.06
CA THR A 132 16.45 18.43 -8.28
C THR A 132 16.56 18.93 -9.72
N ALA A 133 17.72 18.80 -10.37
CA ALA A 133 17.89 19.24 -11.75
C ALA A 133 16.97 18.45 -12.72
N VAL A 134 16.89 17.12 -12.53
CA VAL A 134 16.03 16.24 -13.35
C VAL A 134 14.56 16.55 -13.08
N LEU A 135 14.20 16.77 -11.82
CA LEU A 135 12.84 17.14 -11.42
C LEU A 135 12.39 18.44 -12.11
N LEU A 136 13.20 19.49 -12.05
CA LEU A 136 12.86 20.79 -12.63
C LEU A 136 12.79 20.75 -14.16
N GLN A 137 13.69 19.99 -14.80
CA GLN A 137 13.75 19.92 -16.27
C GLN A 137 12.68 19.00 -16.87
N SER A 138 12.44 17.85 -16.25
CA SER A 138 11.67 16.74 -16.85
C SER A 138 10.47 16.30 -16.01
N GLY A 139 10.38 16.73 -14.75
CA GLY A 139 9.25 16.47 -13.88
C GLY A 139 9.35 15.17 -13.07
N LEU A 140 8.20 14.78 -12.51
CA LEU A 140 8.02 13.62 -11.65
C LEU A 140 6.87 12.74 -12.18
N SER A 141 7.06 11.43 -12.11
CA SER A 141 6.00 10.46 -12.33
C SER A 141 5.88 9.47 -11.18
N VAL A 142 4.64 9.17 -10.79
CA VAL A 142 4.30 8.13 -9.82
C VAL A 142 3.59 6.96 -10.49
N ILE A 143 3.78 5.75 -9.96
CA ILE A 143 3.08 4.55 -10.41
C ILE A 143 1.91 4.28 -9.46
N ASP A 144 0.69 4.50 -9.93
CA ASP A 144 -0.52 4.32 -9.12
C ASP A 144 -1.07 2.91 -9.26
N CYS A 145 -0.96 2.18 -8.16
CA CYS A 145 -1.30 0.77 -8.09
C CYS A 145 -1.70 0.39 -6.67
N SER A 146 -2.41 -0.73 -6.55
CA SER A 146 -2.71 -1.28 -5.23
C SER A 146 -1.50 -2.02 -4.71
N TRP A 147 -1.12 -1.81 -3.45
CA TRP A 147 -0.04 -2.55 -2.78
C TRP A 147 -0.17 -4.07 -2.88
N ALA A 148 -1.39 -4.58 -3.01
CA ALA A 148 -1.69 -6.01 -3.11
C ALA A 148 -1.48 -6.61 -4.51
N ARG A 149 -1.22 -5.78 -5.53
CA ARG A 149 -1.12 -6.19 -6.94
C ARG A 149 0.09 -5.59 -7.64
N LEU A 150 1.16 -5.36 -6.88
CA LEU A 150 2.41 -4.83 -7.43
C LEU A 150 3.02 -5.82 -8.44
N GLU A 151 2.88 -7.12 -8.19
CA GLU A 151 3.41 -8.19 -9.02
C GLU A 151 2.75 -8.25 -10.40
N GLU A 152 1.51 -7.75 -10.53
CA GLU A 152 0.77 -7.71 -11.79
C GLU A 152 1.22 -6.56 -12.70
N ILE A 153 2.01 -5.61 -12.18
CA ILE A 153 2.40 -4.42 -12.92
C ILE A 153 3.49 -4.77 -13.95
N PRO A 154 3.27 -4.47 -15.24
CA PRO A 154 4.25 -4.71 -16.29
C PRO A 154 5.37 -3.67 -16.26
N PHE A 155 6.18 -3.68 -15.19
CA PHE A 155 7.28 -2.73 -15.01
C PHE A 155 8.30 -2.75 -16.15
N SER A 156 8.42 -3.87 -16.88
CA SER A 156 9.28 -3.96 -18.08
C SER A 156 8.88 -2.99 -19.19
N GLN A 157 7.60 -2.59 -19.24
CA GLN A 157 7.09 -1.63 -20.23
C GLN A 157 7.29 -0.17 -19.78
N MET A 158 7.59 0.05 -18.50
CA MET A 158 7.87 1.37 -17.92
C MET A 158 9.35 1.47 -17.55
N ASN A 159 10.23 1.33 -18.53
CA ASN A 159 11.68 1.37 -18.34
C ASN A 159 12.31 2.73 -18.70
N SER A 160 11.49 3.73 -19.02
CA SER A 160 11.95 5.07 -19.35
C SER A 160 12.00 5.98 -18.13
N GLY A 161 13.02 6.84 -18.12
CA GLY A 161 13.19 7.85 -17.08
C GLY A 161 14.13 7.38 -15.99
N VAL A 162 14.21 8.16 -14.92
CA VAL A 162 15.15 7.94 -13.83
C VAL A 162 14.40 7.31 -12.66
N HIS A 163 14.51 5.99 -12.52
CA HIS A 163 13.84 5.27 -11.45
C HIS A 163 14.47 5.55 -10.09
N ARG A 164 13.63 5.90 -9.12
CA ARG A 164 14.02 6.18 -7.74
C ARG A 164 13.09 5.50 -6.74
N LEU A 165 13.67 5.09 -5.62
CA LEU A 165 12.95 4.74 -4.40
C LEU A 165 12.70 6.00 -3.58
N LEU A 166 11.75 5.94 -2.65
CA LEU A 166 11.73 6.91 -1.56
C LEU A 166 12.65 6.44 -0.44
N PRO A 167 13.31 7.37 0.28
CA PRO A 167 13.98 7.01 1.54
C PRO A 167 12.97 6.46 2.55
N PHE A 168 13.48 5.92 3.67
CA PHE A 168 12.62 5.44 4.75
C PHE A 168 11.71 6.58 5.24
N LEU A 169 10.41 6.39 5.05
CA LEU A 169 9.36 7.32 5.46
C LEU A 169 8.20 6.52 6.04
N VAL A 170 7.50 7.12 6.99
CA VAL A 170 6.34 6.52 7.64
C VAL A 170 5.07 7.14 7.06
N ALA A 171 4.12 6.29 6.70
CA ALA A 171 2.85 6.73 6.13
C ALA A 171 2.00 7.49 7.16
N ALA A 172 1.43 8.61 6.74
CA ALA A 172 0.45 9.41 7.46
C ALA A 172 -0.97 9.23 6.90
N ASN A 173 -1.15 8.51 5.78
CA ASN A 173 -2.45 8.18 5.23
C ASN A 173 -3.28 7.29 6.16
N THR A 174 -4.60 7.39 6.04
CA THR A 174 -5.56 6.69 6.92
C THR A 174 -5.53 5.15 6.79
N VAL A 175 -5.08 4.61 5.66
CA VAL A 175 -5.10 3.16 5.39
C VAL A 175 -3.89 2.45 5.98
N ASN A 176 -2.72 3.09 5.94
CA ASN A 176 -1.44 2.52 6.33
C ASN A 176 -0.74 3.36 7.40
N TYR A 177 -1.50 4.12 8.20
CA TYR A 177 -0.94 5.02 9.22
C TYR A 177 0.10 4.32 10.08
N GLY A 178 1.27 4.95 10.25
CA GLY A 178 2.37 4.42 11.05
C GLY A 178 3.17 3.29 10.37
N ARG A 179 2.78 2.83 9.18
CA ARG A 179 3.51 1.77 8.48
C ARG A 179 4.68 2.34 7.65
N PRO A 180 5.87 1.74 7.75
CA PRO A 180 7.03 2.19 6.99
C PRO A 180 6.86 1.89 5.50
N SER A 181 7.29 2.83 4.65
CA SER A 181 7.34 2.71 3.19
C SER A 181 6.02 2.34 2.50
N LYS A 182 4.87 2.54 3.18
CA LYS A 182 3.52 2.30 2.65
C LYS A 182 2.78 3.61 2.35
N LEU A 183 3.50 4.53 1.72
CA LEU A 183 2.98 5.84 1.33
C LEU A 183 1.92 5.71 0.23
N SER A 184 0.98 6.66 0.22
CA SER A 184 0.06 6.90 -0.88
C SER A 184 0.75 7.67 -2.02
N CYS A 185 0.16 7.68 -3.22
CA CYS A 185 0.71 8.42 -4.36
C CYS A 185 0.87 9.93 -4.08
N ALA A 186 -0.03 10.49 -3.26
CA ALA A 186 0.06 11.91 -2.89
C ALA A 186 1.23 12.16 -1.94
N GLU A 187 1.37 11.35 -0.89
CA GLU A 187 2.51 11.45 0.05
C GLU A 187 3.84 11.19 -0.66
N ALA A 188 3.88 10.23 -1.59
CA ALA A 188 5.09 9.90 -2.34
C ALA A 188 5.54 11.05 -3.25
N ALA A 189 4.60 11.68 -3.96
CA ALA A 189 4.89 12.86 -4.76
C ALA A 189 5.33 14.03 -3.88
N ALA A 190 4.61 14.29 -2.80
CA ALA A 190 4.93 15.34 -1.83
C ALA A 190 6.32 15.16 -1.22
N ALA A 191 6.66 13.97 -0.75
CA ALA A 191 7.97 13.66 -0.19
C ALA A 191 9.09 13.92 -1.20
N THR A 192 8.90 13.53 -2.46
CA THR A 192 9.89 13.76 -3.53
C THR A 192 10.14 15.24 -3.77
N LEU A 193 9.06 16.02 -3.87
CA LEU A 193 9.14 17.47 -4.03
C LEU A 193 9.89 18.11 -2.86
N TYR A 194 9.54 17.72 -1.64
CA TYR A 194 10.19 18.22 -0.42
C TYR A 194 11.68 17.89 -0.38
N ILE A 195 12.06 16.64 -0.66
CA ILE A 195 13.47 16.20 -0.70
C ILE A 195 14.27 16.99 -1.75
N CYS A 196 13.66 17.29 -2.89
CA CYS A 196 14.27 18.08 -3.96
C CYS A 196 14.20 19.61 -3.72
N GLY A 197 13.83 20.05 -2.52
CA GLY A 197 13.81 21.46 -2.12
C GLY A 197 12.64 22.27 -2.67
N GLN A 198 11.62 21.61 -3.23
CA GLN A 198 10.38 22.27 -3.65
C GLN A 198 9.48 22.41 -2.41
N LYS A 199 9.33 23.63 -1.90
CA LYS A 199 8.45 23.95 -0.76
C LYS A 199 7.01 23.86 -1.22
N MET A 200 6.15 23.07 -0.60
CA MET A 200 4.71 22.96 -0.94
C MET A 200 3.84 23.86 -0.08
#